data_AF-A0A6I7P9N5-F1
#
_entry.id   AF-A0A6I7P9N5-F1
#
_cell.length_a   1.000
_cell.length_b   1.000
_cell.length_c   1.000
_cell.angle_alpha   90.00
_cell.angle_beta   90.00
_cell.angle_gamma   90.00
#
_symmetry.space_group_name_H-M   'P 1'
#
loop_
_entity.id
_entity.type
_entity.pdbx_description
1 polymer ?
#
loop_
_entity_poly.entity_id
_entity_poly.type
_entity_poly.pdbx_seq_one_letter_code
_entity_poly.pdbx_strand_id
1 'polypeptide(L)'
;MLLRFWSKCQTNKEQGNDMADETAFDPDAWIDAMAPVVGLPIGDLERPGVRTFLGVAKGMADLLDAVELPDDELALAPVFRPEDEA
;
A
#
# COMPACT_ATOMS: atom_id res chain seq x y z
N MET A 1 16.56 30.92 -31.98
CA MET A 1 16.93 31.00 -30.55
C MET A 1 15.79 30.55 -29.60
N LEU A 2 14.88 29.66 -30.02
CA LEU A 2 13.76 29.17 -29.18
C LEU A 2 13.71 27.63 -29.04
N LEU A 3 14.61 26.90 -29.71
CA LEU A 3 14.65 25.43 -29.67
C LEU A 3 15.60 24.84 -28.60
N ARG A 4 16.32 25.69 -27.85
CA ARG A 4 17.17 25.24 -26.73
C ARG A 4 16.48 25.28 -25.38
N PHE A 5 15.32 25.94 -25.29
CA PHE A 5 14.58 26.07 -24.03
C PHE A 5 13.75 24.82 -23.74
N TRP A 6 13.17 24.19 -24.78
CA TRP A 6 12.33 23.00 -24.63
C TRP A 6 13.13 21.75 -24.20
N SER A 7 14.36 21.56 -24.70
CA SER A 7 15.26 20.48 -24.26
C SER A 7 15.63 20.58 -22.79
N LYS A 8 15.68 21.80 -22.22
CA LYS A 8 16.05 22.02 -20.81
C LYS A 8 14.90 21.78 -19.84
N CYS A 9 13.65 21.81 -20.30
CA CYS A 9 12.49 21.39 -19.50
C CYS A 9 12.35 19.86 -19.40
N GLN A 10 12.94 19.09 -20.34
CA GLN A 10 12.88 17.63 -20.28
C GLN A 10 13.90 17.05 -19.29
N THR A 11 15.12 17.61 -19.22
CA THR A 11 16.15 17.17 -18.26
C THR A 11 15.84 17.57 -16.82
N ASN A 12 15.04 18.64 -16.60
CA ASN A 12 14.70 19.10 -15.26
C ASN A 12 13.51 18.36 -14.62
N LYS A 13 12.88 17.43 -15.36
CA LYS A 13 11.84 16.55 -14.82
C LYS A 13 12.43 15.30 -14.13
N GLU A 14 13.71 15.02 -14.35
CA GLU A 14 14.42 13.86 -13.78
C GLU A 14 15.08 14.17 -12.43
N GLN A 15 15.16 15.45 -12.01
CA GLN A 15 15.89 15.86 -10.79
C GLN A 15 14.98 16.43 -9.69
N GLY A 16 13.70 16.09 -9.75
CA GLY A 16 12.70 16.36 -8.70
C GLY A 16 12.24 15.09 -7.99
N ASN A 17 13.04 14.01 -8.00
CA ASN A 17 12.66 12.71 -7.45
C ASN A 17 13.70 12.12 -6.46
N ASP A 18 14.71 12.88 -6.04
CA ASP A 18 15.81 12.38 -5.19
C ASP A 18 15.51 12.38 -3.68
N MET A 19 14.24 12.53 -3.30
CA MET A 19 13.68 12.13 -2.00
C MET A 19 12.31 11.50 -2.22
N ALA A 20 12.13 10.72 -3.29
CA ALA A 20 10.89 10.01 -3.52
C ALA A 20 10.88 8.70 -2.72
N ASP A 21 10.28 8.78 -1.54
CA ASP A 21 9.44 7.73 -0.98
C ASP A 21 10.04 6.31 -1.04
N GLU A 22 11.09 6.04 -0.25
CA GLU A 22 11.53 4.66 0.05
C GLU A 22 10.43 3.83 0.75
N THR A 23 9.29 4.44 1.09
CA THR A 23 8.11 3.83 1.70
C THR A 23 6.92 3.68 0.74
N ALA A 24 7.11 3.92 -0.56
CA ALA A 24 6.04 3.80 -1.54
C ALA A 24 5.53 2.36 -1.56
N PHE A 25 4.23 2.17 -1.33
CA PHE A 25 3.62 0.85 -1.36
C PHE A 25 3.73 0.24 -2.77
N ASP A 26 4.47 -0.85 -2.88
CA ASP A 26 4.57 -1.65 -4.10
C ASP A 26 3.63 -2.87 -4.05
N PRO A 27 2.49 -2.83 -4.76
CA PRO A 27 1.54 -3.92 -4.77
C PRO A 27 2.07 -5.19 -5.46
N ASP A 28 3.00 -5.09 -6.42
CA ASP A 28 3.54 -6.28 -7.09
C ASP A 28 4.47 -7.05 -6.16
N ALA A 29 5.36 -6.33 -5.46
CA ALA A 29 6.21 -6.92 -4.42
C ALA A 29 5.38 -7.56 -3.31
N TRP A 30 4.27 -6.93 -2.92
CA TRP A 30 3.34 -7.50 -1.94
C TRP A 30 2.67 -8.79 -2.43
N ILE A 31 2.20 -8.81 -3.68
CA ILE A 31 1.61 -10.01 -4.29
C ILE A 31 2.63 -11.16 -4.29
N ASP A 32 3.85 -10.91 -4.74
CA ASP A 32 4.88 -11.95 -4.85
C ASP A 32 5.29 -12.51 -3.49
N ALA A 33 5.30 -11.66 -2.45
CA ALA A 33 5.58 -12.07 -1.08
C ALA A 33 4.43 -12.87 -0.45
N MET A 34 3.19 -12.43 -0.62
CA MET A 34 2.04 -12.94 0.15
C MET A 34 1.27 -14.07 -0.52
N ALA A 35 1.19 -14.08 -1.86
CA ALA A 35 0.53 -15.16 -2.62
C ALA A 35 0.97 -16.58 -2.18
N PRO A 36 2.28 -16.89 -2.00
CA PRO A 36 2.69 -18.21 -1.55
C PRO A 36 2.34 -18.48 -0.07
N VAL A 37 2.36 -17.45 0.79
CA VAL A 37 2.06 -17.58 2.22
C VAL A 37 0.61 -18.01 2.43
N VAL A 38 -0.32 -17.45 1.65
CA VAL A 38 -1.75 -17.79 1.74
C VAL A 38 -2.16 -18.95 0.83
N GLY A 39 -1.21 -19.52 0.07
CA GLY A 39 -1.47 -20.63 -0.85
C GLY A 39 -2.36 -20.25 -2.03
N LEU A 40 -2.39 -18.98 -2.43
CA LEU A 40 -3.21 -18.46 -3.52
C LEU A 40 -2.31 -17.93 -4.65
N PRO A 41 -1.99 -18.77 -5.67
CA PRO A 41 -1.19 -18.30 -6.80
C PRO A 41 -1.96 -17.24 -7.60
N ILE A 42 -1.26 -16.16 -7.95
CA ILE A 42 -1.79 -15.03 -8.73
C ILE A 42 -0.95 -14.91 -10.01
N GLY A 43 -1.49 -15.45 -11.10
CA GLY A 43 -0.99 -15.34 -12.46
C GLY A 43 -1.27 -14.00 -13.13
N ASP A 44 -0.88 -13.92 -14.40
CA ASP A 44 -0.81 -12.66 -15.14
C ASP A 44 -2.19 -12.07 -15.49
N LEU A 45 -3.22 -12.90 -15.57
CA LEU A 45 -4.56 -12.46 -15.95
C LEU A 45 -5.27 -11.71 -14.81
N GLU A 46 -5.08 -12.17 -13.58
CA GLU A 46 -5.70 -11.66 -12.37
C GLU A 46 -4.88 -10.53 -11.72
N ARG A 47 -3.56 -10.49 -11.96
CA ARG A 47 -2.63 -9.55 -11.35
C ARG A 47 -3.04 -8.07 -11.50
N PRO A 48 -3.53 -7.59 -12.66
CA PRO A 48 -3.99 -6.20 -12.78
C PRO A 48 -5.18 -5.88 -11.86
N GLY A 49 -6.10 -6.84 -11.69
CA GLY A 49 -7.25 -6.69 -10.80
C GLY A 49 -6.83 -6.66 -9.34
N VAL A 50 -5.98 -7.59 -8.93
CA VAL A 50 -5.46 -7.70 -7.56
C VAL A 50 -4.68 -6.42 -7.18
N ARG A 51 -3.82 -5.94 -8.08
CA ARG A 51 -3.10 -4.66 -7.90
C ARG A 51 -4.05 -3.51 -7.59
N THR A 52 -5.15 -3.41 -8.34
CA THR A 52 -6.15 -2.35 -8.15
C THR A 52 -6.80 -2.45 -6.78
N PHE A 53 -7.21 -3.65 -6.36
CA PHE A 53 -7.84 -3.85 -5.05
C PHE A 53 -6.87 -3.65 -3.89
N LEU A 54 -5.60 -4.01 -4.03
CA LEU A 54 -4.57 -3.71 -3.03
C LEU A 54 -4.37 -2.20 -2.84
N GLY A 55 -4.44 -1.41 -3.93
CA GLY A 55 -4.43 0.05 -3.82
C GLY A 55 -5.61 0.61 -3.03
N VAL A 56 -6.83 0.07 -3.23
CA VAL A 56 -8.00 0.46 -2.44
C VAL A 56 -7.85 0.05 -0.97
N ALA A 57 -7.35 -1.16 -0.71
CA ALA A 57 -7.08 -1.65 0.62
C ALA A 57 -6.07 -0.76 1.36
N LYS A 58 -4.99 -0.35 0.69
CA LYS A 58 -4.06 0.64 1.24
C LYS A 58 -4.77 1.93 1.63
N GLY A 59 -5.61 2.48 0.76
CA GLY A 59 -6.35 3.70 1.08
C GLY A 59 -7.25 3.55 2.31
N MET A 60 -7.87 2.38 2.51
CA MET A 60 -8.62 2.08 3.73
C MET A 60 -7.72 1.94 4.96
N ALA A 61 -6.55 1.31 4.82
CA ALA A 61 -5.58 1.19 5.91
C ALA A 61 -5.03 2.56 6.34
N ASP A 62 -4.65 3.41 5.38
CA ASP A 62 -4.15 4.77 5.65
C ASP A 62 -5.20 5.60 6.41
N LEU A 63 -6.50 5.41 6.13
CA LEU A 63 -7.59 6.06 6.87
C LEU A 63 -7.71 5.56 8.32
N LEU A 64 -7.46 4.27 8.56
CA LEU A 64 -7.50 3.68 9.90
C LEU A 64 -6.27 4.08 10.72
N ASP A 65 -5.08 4.09 10.11
CA ASP A 65 -3.82 4.49 10.75
C ASP A 65 -3.82 5.96 11.16
N ALA A 66 -4.64 6.80 10.52
CA ALA A 66 -4.83 8.19 10.89
C ALA A 66 -5.66 8.39 12.17
N VAL A 67 -6.30 7.34 12.71
CA VAL A 67 -7.09 7.43 13.94
C VAL A 67 -6.17 7.26 15.15
N GLU A 68 -6.08 8.29 15.99
CA GLU A 68 -5.35 8.21 17.25
C GLU A 68 -6.10 7.30 18.24
N LEU A 69 -5.43 6.22 18.65
CA LEU A 69 -5.90 5.32 19.70
C LEU A 69 -4.99 5.48 20.94
N PRO A 70 -5.56 5.46 22.15
CA PRO A 70 -4.76 5.52 23.37
C PRO A 70 -3.94 4.23 23.55
N ASP A 71 -2.66 4.36 23.90
CA ASP A 71 -1.73 3.22 24.06
C ASP A 71 -2.13 2.26 25.20
N ASP A 72 -2.95 2.73 26.15
CA ASP A 72 -3.42 1.96 27.29
C ASP A 72 -4.77 1.24 27.05
N GLU A 73 -5.41 1.46 25.89
CA GLU A 73 -6.72 0.87 25.59
C GLU A 73 -6.86 0.46 24.10
N LEU A 74 -6.78 -0.85 23.85
CA LEU A 74 -7.13 -1.49 22.58
C LEU A 74 -8.36 -2.38 22.75
N ALA A 75 -9.51 -1.77 23.02
CA ALA A 75 -10.78 -2.47 23.12
C ALA A 75 -11.17 -3.05 21.74
N LEU A 76 -10.84 -4.31 21.50
CA LEU A 76 -11.29 -5.03 20.32
C LEU A 76 -12.83 -5.06 20.29
N ALA A 77 -13.40 -4.94 19.08
CA ALA A 77 -14.81 -5.25 18.87
C ALA A 77 -15.11 -6.63 19.51
N PRO A 78 -16.30 -6.83 20.10
CA PRO A 78 -16.59 -7.99 20.95
C PRO A 78 -16.22 -9.30 20.23
N VAL A 79 -15.13 -9.91 20.67
CA VAL A 79 -14.66 -11.21 20.20
C VAL A 79 -15.41 -12.32 20.92
N PHE A 80 -15.43 -13.51 20.31
CA PHE A 80 -15.97 -14.72 20.92
C PHE A 80 -15.47 -14.88 22.35
N ARG A 81 -16.40 -14.92 23.30
CA ARG A 81 -16.14 -15.35 24.68
C ARG A 81 -16.62 -16.80 24.76
N PRO A 82 -15.74 -17.79 24.96
CA PRO A 82 -16.23 -19.12 25.30
C PRO A 82 -17.11 -18.99 26.55
N GLU A 83 -18.30 -19.57 26.49
CA GLU A 83 -19.23 -19.56 27.60
C GLU A 83 -18.58 -20.32 28.76
N ASP A 84 -18.41 -19.64 29.90
CA ASP A 84 -18.10 -20.19 31.22
C ASP A 84 -16.71 -20.85 31.44
N GLU A 85 -15.72 -20.06 31.85
CA GLU A 85 -14.89 -20.47 32.99
C GLU A 85 -15.55 -19.87 34.25
N ALA A 86 -16.04 -20.76 35.11
CA ALA A 86 -16.90 -20.50 36.28
C ALA A 86 -16.41 -19.44 37.28
#